data_AF-L1Q0K4-F1
#
_entry.id   AF-L1Q0K4-F1
#
_cell.length_a   1.000
_cell.length_b   1.000
_cell.length_c   1.000
_cell.angle_alpha   90.00
_cell.angle_beta   90.00
_cell.angle_gamma   90.00
#
_symmetry.space_group_name_H-M   'P 1'
#
loop_
_entity.id
_entity.type
_entity.pdbx_description
1 polymer ?
#
loop_
_entity_poly.entity_id
_entity_poly.type
_entity_poly.pdbx_seq_one_letter_code
_entity_poly.pdbx_strand_id
1 'polypeptide(L)'
;MNLINTQSFSNISNFQVLDNHIAFNDENNHLYINGYLLDEDNESYFFYDTYLCYHTKEGGTVFFNYINNTSFEIDVFFHKDTLFNNNFLTSKNFFKNEEGKWLSDLYLYQLIPFKEIKKYDYFIEGNFFREKDFILQIFLKRNVILKNMENDILWQYSLDKKGSMSVGLEIIKFLGIYKNNICFVLNNGLLVLDIYSGEEAHFISNGKILKGNAFQEDFKGFFGYDTVLDISKGIIFNLNLYFYLEYDLNSNKNYFNSYRFKNEKNDSVLCLNNVGGYDDKYIYAFEGRDSNRFAVLDREKKEVIWSSELLQKGNEISYIIDMQISGNNIYILDSNDTLRIFERRV
;
A
#
# COMPACT_ATOMS: atom_id res chain seq x y z
N MET A 1 20.20 11.70 14.16
CA MET A 1 19.69 10.45 14.75
C MET A 1 20.80 9.43 14.68
N ASN A 2 21.11 8.74 15.79
CA ASN A 2 22.05 7.62 15.78
C ASN A 2 21.24 6.32 15.67
N LEU A 3 21.58 5.49 14.69
CA LEU A 3 20.98 4.17 14.54
C LEU A 3 21.97 3.11 15.00
N ILE A 4 21.47 2.19 15.80
CA ILE A 4 22.24 1.03 16.25
C ILE A 4 21.53 -0.18 15.66
N ASN A 5 22.26 -0.99 14.89
CA ASN A 5 21.76 -2.28 14.47
C ASN A 5 21.63 -3.16 15.72
N THR A 6 20.41 -3.58 16.02
CA THR A 6 20.08 -4.37 17.21
C THR A 6 19.97 -5.85 16.91
N GLN A 7 19.55 -6.20 15.69
CA GLN A 7 19.29 -7.58 15.28
C GLN A 7 19.28 -7.68 13.74
N SER A 8 19.64 -8.86 13.22
CA SER A 8 19.58 -9.14 11.79
C SER A 8 19.12 -10.57 11.53
N PHE A 9 18.36 -10.77 10.45
CA PHE A 9 17.95 -12.06 9.91
C PHE A 9 18.42 -12.16 8.45
N SER A 10 18.84 -13.34 8.00
CA SER A 10 19.34 -13.56 6.64
C SER A 10 18.41 -14.49 5.85
N ASN A 11 18.58 -14.51 4.53
CA ASN A 11 17.79 -15.29 3.57
C ASN A 11 16.31 -14.89 3.54
N ILE A 12 16.02 -13.60 3.67
CA ILE A 12 14.67 -13.05 3.74
C ILE A 12 14.16 -12.66 2.35
N SER A 13 13.01 -13.19 1.95
CA SER A 13 12.39 -12.87 0.66
C SER A 13 11.44 -11.67 0.74
N ASN A 14 10.70 -11.55 1.85
CA ASN A 14 9.82 -10.43 2.15
C ASN A 14 9.54 -10.36 3.66
N PHE A 15 9.04 -9.21 4.13
CA PHE A 15 8.68 -9.05 5.53
C PHE A 15 7.51 -8.07 5.72
N GLN A 16 6.85 -8.15 6.87
CA GLN A 16 5.94 -7.15 7.38
C GLN A 16 6.21 -6.88 8.87
N VAL A 17 5.89 -5.68 9.33
CA VAL A 17 5.95 -5.34 10.75
C VAL A 17 4.67 -4.68 11.24
N LEU A 18 4.25 -5.05 12.45
CA LEU A 18 3.16 -4.40 13.18
C LEU A 18 3.44 -4.48 14.68
N ASP A 19 3.28 -3.38 15.42
CA ASP A 19 3.47 -3.30 16.87
C ASP A 19 4.77 -3.96 17.40
N ASN A 20 5.89 -3.75 16.68
CA ASN A 20 7.21 -4.35 16.88
C ASN A 20 7.29 -5.88 16.68
N HIS A 21 6.21 -6.53 16.25
CA HIS A 21 6.26 -7.90 15.75
C HIS A 21 6.68 -7.91 14.28
N ILE A 22 7.43 -8.95 13.91
CA ILE A 22 8.01 -9.10 12.58
C ILE A 22 7.53 -10.43 12.04
N ALA A 23 6.88 -10.41 10.88
CA ALA A 23 6.60 -11.59 10.09
C ALA A 23 7.48 -11.55 8.84
N PHE A 24 8.07 -12.68 8.46
CA PHE A 24 8.89 -12.75 7.24
C PHE A 24 8.84 -14.15 6.62
N ASN A 25 8.97 -14.21 5.31
CA ASN A 25 9.28 -15.45 4.61
C ASN A 25 10.78 -15.54 4.35
N ASP A 26 11.33 -16.75 4.42
CA ASP A 26 12.63 -17.04 3.83
C ASP A 26 12.53 -17.28 2.31
N GLU A 27 13.65 -17.62 1.67
CA GLU A 27 13.72 -17.95 0.23
C GLU A 27 12.89 -19.18 -0.18
N ASN A 28 12.54 -20.06 0.78
CA ASN A 28 11.75 -21.26 0.54
C ASN A 28 10.27 -21.06 0.89
N ASN A 29 9.85 -19.83 1.21
CA ASN A 29 8.50 -19.48 1.71
C ASN A 29 8.13 -20.11 3.06
N HIS A 30 9.12 -20.45 3.88
CA HIS A 30 8.83 -20.74 5.29
C HIS A 30 8.48 -19.43 6.00
N LEU A 31 7.30 -19.36 6.63
CA LEU A 31 6.81 -18.20 7.37
C LEU A 31 7.33 -18.22 8.79
N TYR A 32 7.94 -17.12 9.21
CA TYR A 32 8.38 -16.90 10.58
C TYR A 32 7.64 -15.72 11.19
N ILE A 33 7.43 -15.79 12.51
CA ILE A 33 7.03 -14.64 13.32
C ILE A 33 8.01 -14.47 14.50
N ASN A 34 8.64 -13.30 14.60
CA ASN A 34 9.68 -12.97 15.58
C ASN A 34 10.82 -14.02 15.62
N GLY A 35 11.12 -14.63 14.47
CA GLY A 35 12.14 -15.66 14.33
C GLY A 35 11.69 -17.10 14.63
N TYR A 36 10.42 -17.31 15.01
CA TYR A 36 9.85 -18.65 15.18
C TYR A 36 9.16 -19.10 13.91
N LEU A 37 9.49 -20.29 13.42
CA LEU A 37 8.82 -20.92 12.28
C LEU A 37 7.35 -21.16 12.64
N LEU A 38 6.45 -20.65 11.80
CA LEU A 38 5.01 -20.75 11.96
C LEU A 38 4.39 -21.68 10.92
N ASP A 39 4.86 -21.61 9.67
CA ASP A 39 4.36 -22.41 8.57
C ASP A 39 5.48 -22.68 7.56
N GLU A 40 5.50 -23.86 6.96
CA GLU A 40 6.56 -24.23 6.00
C GLU A 40 6.20 -23.90 4.55
N ASP A 41 4.95 -23.57 4.24
CA ASP A 41 4.51 -23.49 2.85
C ASP A 41 3.26 -22.60 2.66
N ASN A 42 3.42 -21.32 3.00
CA ASN A 42 2.35 -20.32 2.85
C ASN A 42 2.37 -19.65 1.48
N GLU A 43 1.20 -19.22 0.99
CA GLU A 43 1.11 -18.45 -0.25
C GLU A 43 1.32 -16.95 -0.06
N SER A 44 0.86 -16.43 1.09
CA SER A 44 0.97 -15.02 1.45
C SER A 44 0.53 -14.83 2.91
N TYR A 45 0.92 -13.69 3.48
CA TYR A 45 0.54 -13.32 4.84
C TYR A 45 0.37 -11.81 4.99
N PHE A 46 -0.37 -11.42 6.02
CA PHE A 46 -0.51 -10.03 6.43
C PHE A 46 -0.94 -9.91 7.89
N PHE A 47 -0.60 -8.79 8.51
CA PHE A 47 -1.15 -8.46 9.82
C PHE A 47 -2.57 -7.88 9.74
N TYR A 48 -3.42 -8.30 10.67
CA TYR A 48 -4.76 -7.77 10.90
C TYR A 48 -5.07 -7.80 12.40
N ASP A 49 -5.23 -6.63 13.00
CA ASP A 49 -5.43 -6.48 14.46
C ASP A 49 -4.35 -7.26 15.24
N THR A 50 -4.72 -8.11 16.20
CA THR A 50 -3.79 -8.96 16.96
C THR A 50 -3.41 -10.26 16.24
N TYR A 51 -3.72 -10.40 14.95
CA TYR A 51 -3.48 -11.62 14.18
C TYR A 51 -2.43 -11.40 13.08
N LEU A 52 -1.59 -12.42 12.89
CA LEU A 52 -0.92 -12.68 11.63
C LEU A 52 -1.81 -13.65 10.85
N CYS A 53 -2.40 -13.17 9.77
CA CYS A 53 -3.20 -13.98 8.86
C CYS A 53 -2.29 -14.51 7.75
N TYR A 54 -2.36 -15.81 7.45
CA TYR A 54 -1.65 -16.39 6.31
C TYR A 54 -2.50 -17.40 5.56
N HIS A 55 -2.31 -17.41 4.25
CA HIS A 55 -3.03 -18.25 3.30
C HIS A 55 -2.32 -19.58 3.12
N THR A 56 -3.04 -20.68 3.32
CA THR A 56 -2.52 -22.03 3.14
C THR A 56 -2.63 -22.45 1.68
N LYS A 57 -1.74 -23.33 1.21
CA LYS A 57 -1.85 -23.92 -0.13
C LYS A 57 -3.10 -24.78 -0.35
N GLU A 58 -3.75 -25.20 0.73
CA GLU A 58 -4.99 -25.99 0.67
C GLU A 58 -6.23 -25.12 0.42
N GLY A 59 -6.07 -23.79 0.36
CA GLY A 59 -7.16 -22.86 0.04
C GLY A 59 -7.87 -22.26 1.26
N GLY A 60 -7.21 -22.24 2.43
CA GLY A 60 -7.72 -21.68 3.68
C GLY A 60 -6.94 -20.45 4.18
N THR A 61 -7.38 -19.91 5.31
CA THR A 61 -6.64 -18.88 6.04
C THR A 61 -6.48 -19.27 7.50
N VAL A 62 -5.24 -19.21 7.98
CA VAL A 62 -4.94 -19.33 9.40
C VAL A 62 -4.84 -17.95 10.02
N PHE A 63 -5.48 -17.78 11.18
CA PHE A 63 -5.41 -16.59 12.02
C PHE A 63 -4.56 -16.92 13.25
N PHE A 64 -3.28 -16.57 13.23
CA PHE A 64 -2.37 -16.76 14.36
C PHE A 64 -2.37 -15.52 15.25
N ASN A 65 -2.86 -15.63 16.47
CA ASN A 65 -2.81 -14.57 17.46
C ASN A 65 -1.43 -14.53 18.12
N TYR A 66 -0.65 -13.51 17.78
CA TYR A 66 0.73 -13.36 18.22
C TYR A 66 0.89 -12.83 19.66
N ILE A 67 -0.21 -12.48 20.33
CA ILE A 67 -0.20 -12.03 21.73
C ILE A 67 -0.32 -13.22 22.69
N ASN A 68 -1.20 -14.18 22.38
CA ASN A 68 -1.50 -15.30 23.26
C ASN A 68 -1.10 -16.68 22.69
N ASN A 69 -0.48 -16.72 21.51
CA ASN A 69 -0.03 -17.94 20.82
C ASN A 69 -1.16 -18.95 20.58
N THR A 70 -2.33 -18.46 20.17
CA THR A 70 -3.45 -19.30 19.74
C THR A 70 -3.69 -19.11 18.25
N SER A 71 -4.29 -20.11 17.62
CA SER A 71 -4.70 -20.00 16.22
C SER A 71 -6.05 -20.65 15.98
N PHE A 72 -6.70 -20.21 14.92
CA PHE A 72 -7.81 -20.92 14.29
C PHE A 72 -7.65 -20.81 12.77
N GLU A 73 -8.26 -21.76 12.07
CA GLU A 73 -8.23 -21.82 10.61
C GLU A 73 -9.65 -21.76 10.06
N ILE A 74 -9.78 -21.17 8.88
CA ILE A 74 -11.01 -21.11 8.11
C ILE A 74 -10.77 -21.67 6.71
N ASP A 75 -11.78 -22.33 6.13
CA ASP A 75 -11.72 -23.03 4.84
C ASP A 75 -11.90 -22.10 3.62
N VAL A 76 -11.53 -20.83 3.78
CA VAL A 76 -11.63 -19.79 2.75
C VAL A 76 -10.45 -18.83 2.82
N PHE A 77 -10.12 -18.22 1.70
CA PHE A 77 -9.23 -17.06 1.68
C PHE A 77 -9.90 -15.84 2.33
N PHE A 78 -9.18 -15.18 3.23
CA PHE A 78 -9.61 -13.95 3.87
C PHE A 78 -8.81 -12.77 3.33
N HIS A 79 -9.51 -11.89 2.61
CA HIS A 79 -8.95 -10.64 2.14
C HIS A 79 -9.43 -9.49 3.02
N LYS A 80 -8.52 -8.84 3.75
CA LYS A 80 -8.87 -7.71 4.63
C LYS A 80 -9.62 -6.58 3.90
N ASP A 81 -9.34 -6.39 2.61
CA ASP A 81 -9.94 -5.35 1.78
C ASP A 81 -11.43 -5.58 1.48
N THR A 82 -11.97 -6.73 1.87
CA THR A 82 -13.41 -7.03 1.76
C THR A 82 -14.12 -7.08 3.12
N LEU A 83 -13.38 -6.87 4.22
CA LEU A 83 -13.92 -6.91 5.57
C LEU A 83 -14.67 -5.61 5.89
N PHE A 84 -15.90 -5.75 6.36
CA PHE A 84 -16.73 -4.67 6.88
C PHE A 84 -17.63 -5.18 8.00
N ASN A 85 -17.61 -4.52 9.16
CA ASN A 85 -18.42 -4.86 10.33
C ASN A 85 -18.42 -6.37 10.63
N ASN A 86 -17.22 -6.96 10.77
CA ASN A 86 -17.02 -8.39 11.07
C ASN A 86 -17.55 -9.36 9.99
N ASN A 87 -17.90 -8.88 8.80
CA ASN A 87 -18.26 -9.71 7.66
C ASN A 87 -17.31 -9.44 6.50
N PHE A 88 -16.92 -10.45 5.76
CA PHE A 88 -16.04 -10.31 4.60
C PHE A 88 -16.60 -11.05 3.39
N LEU A 89 -16.18 -10.60 2.21
CA LEU A 89 -16.50 -11.28 0.96
C LEU A 89 -15.33 -12.11 0.50
N THR A 90 -15.62 -13.30 0.00
CA THR A 90 -14.61 -14.20 -0.55
C THR A 90 -15.18 -15.04 -1.70
N SER A 91 -14.29 -15.73 -2.39
CA SER A 91 -14.59 -16.68 -3.46
C SER A 91 -14.02 -18.03 -3.07
N LYS A 92 -14.73 -19.11 -3.39
CA LYS A 92 -14.23 -20.48 -3.28
C LYS A 92 -13.77 -21.04 -4.63
N ASN A 93 -14.27 -20.47 -5.74
CA ASN A 93 -14.01 -20.97 -7.08
C ASN A 93 -13.71 -19.83 -8.05
N PHE A 94 -12.58 -19.94 -8.74
CA PHE A 94 -12.19 -19.05 -9.84
C PHE A 94 -12.15 -19.84 -11.15
N PHE A 95 -12.81 -19.35 -12.19
CA PHE A 95 -12.89 -20.06 -13.46
C PHE A 95 -12.99 -19.09 -14.64
N LYS A 96 -12.68 -19.56 -15.85
CA LYS A 96 -12.93 -18.80 -17.08
C LYS A 96 -14.29 -19.18 -17.66
N ASN A 97 -15.09 -18.19 -18.05
CA ASN A 97 -16.28 -18.44 -18.85
C ASN A 97 -15.93 -18.72 -20.33
N GLU A 98 -16.94 -18.97 -21.16
CA GLU A 98 -16.79 -19.24 -22.60
C GLU A 98 -16.12 -18.09 -23.37
N GLU A 99 -16.24 -16.86 -22.88
CA GLU A 99 -15.58 -15.66 -23.45
C GLU A 99 -14.14 -15.49 -22.96
N GLY A 100 -13.63 -16.41 -22.14
CA GLY A 100 -12.28 -16.37 -21.56
C GLY A 100 -12.11 -15.39 -20.40
N LYS A 101 -13.20 -14.80 -19.88
CA LYS A 101 -13.19 -13.89 -18.73
C LYS A 101 -13.10 -14.67 -17.43
N TRP A 102 -12.23 -14.20 -16.52
CA TRP A 102 -12.09 -14.76 -15.18
C TRP A 102 -13.25 -14.33 -14.29
N LEU A 103 -14.01 -15.30 -13.83
CA LEU A 103 -15.16 -15.15 -12.94
C LEU A 103 -14.90 -15.89 -11.63
N SER A 104 -15.54 -15.40 -10.56
CA SER A 104 -15.44 -15.97 -9.22
C SER A 104 -16.84 -16.08 -8.63
N ASP A 105 -17.12 -17.16 -7.89
CA ASP A 105 -18.30 -17.17 -7.03
C ASP A 105 -18.11 -16.19 -5.86
N LEU A 106 -19.21 -15.82 -5.21
CA LEU A 106 -19.17 -14.81 -4.14
C LEU A 106 -19.92 -15.31 -2.92
N TYR A 107 -19.23 -15.29 -1.78
CA TYR A 107 -19.79 -15.62 -0.48
C TYR A 107 -19.60 -14.46 0.49
N LEU A 108 -20.59 -14.27 1.35
CA LEU A 108 -20.50 -13.46 2.54
C LEU A 108 -20.28 -14.36 3.74
N TYR A 109 -19.20 -14.12 4.47
CA TYR A 109 -18.88 -14.79 5.72
C TYR A 109 -18.87 -13.78 6.86
N GLN A 110 -19.31 -14.22 8.04
CA GLN A 110 -19.00 -13.56 9.31
C GLN A 110 -17.67 -14.13 9.82
N LEU A 111 -16.76 -13.27 10.25
CA LEU A 111 -15.45 -13.69 10.74
C LEU A 111 -15.53 -14.24 12.17
N ILE A 112 -16.25 -13.55 13.06
CA ILE A 112 -16.40 -13.96 14.47
C ILE A 112 -17.90 -13.96 14.89
N PRO A 113 -18.51 -15.11 15.21
CA PRO A 113 -18.00 -16.46 14.96
C PRO A 113 -17.85 -16.72 13.46
N PHE A 114 -16.91 -17.58 13.08
CA PHE A 114 -16.72 -17.96 11.68
C PHE A 114 -17.96 -18.70 11.16
N LYS A 115 -18.66 -18.09 10.20
CA LYS A 115 -19.91 -18.63 9.68
C LYS A 115 -20.18 -18.12 8.27
N GLU A 116 -20.54 -19.02 7.37
CA GLU A 116 -21.13 -18.64 6.08
C GLU A 116 -22.50 -18.00 6.31
N ILE A 117 -22.69 -16.79 5.78
CA ILE A 117 -23.95 -16.04 5.90
C ILE A 117 -24.79 -16.20 4.63
N LYS A 118 -24.17 -16.03 3.46
CA LYS A 118 -24.87 -16.05 2.17
C LYS A 118 -23.91 -16.46 1.06
N LYS A 119 -24.37 -17.30 0.15
CA LYS A 119 -23.83 -17.43 -1.21
C LYS A 119 -24.66 -16.56 -2.15
N TYR A 120 -24.02 -15.78 -3.01
CA TYR A 120 -24.72 -14.98 -4.01
C TYR A 120 -24.94 -15.79 -5.29
N ASP A 121 -26.08 -15.55 -5.97
CA ASP A 121 -26.49 -16.26 -7.19
C ASP A 121 -25.90 -15.63 -8.47
N TYR A 122 -24.80 -14.89 -8.35
CA TYR A 122 -24.09 -14.27 -9.45
C TYR A 122 -22.58 -14.44 -9.29
N PHE A 123 -21.87 -14.31 -10.42
CA PHE A 123 -20.42 -14.34 -10.45
C PHE A 123 -19.84 -12.93 -10.56
N ILE A 124 -18.67 -12.74 -9.95
CA ILE A 124 -17.93 -11.49 -10.02
C ILE A 124 -16.70 -11.64 -10.93
N GLU A 125 -16.54 -10.72 -11.88
CA GLU A 125 -15.41 -10.71 -12.80
C GLU A 125 -14.21 -9.97 -12.19
N GLY A 126 -13.04 -10.61 -12.16
CA GLY A 126 -11.80 -10.00 -11.68
C GLY A 126 -11.80 -9.62 -10.20
N ASN A 127 -10.85 -8.75 -9.83
CA ASN A 127 -10.67 -8.29 -8.45
C ASN A 127 -11.74 -7.27 -8.06
N PHE A 128 -12.07 -7.25 -6.78
CA PHE A 128 -13.03 -6.31 -6.21
C PHE A 128 -12.62 -5.90 -4.79
N PHE A 129 -13.13 -4.74 -4.38
CA PHE A 129 -13.05 -4.23 -3.02
C PHE A 129 -14.44 -4.11 -2.44
N ARG A 130 -14.56 -4.14 -1.12
CA ARG A 130 -15.84 -3.88 -0.45
C ARG A 130 -15.76 -2.60 0.35
N GLU A 131 -16.78 -1.77 0.24
CA GLU A 131 -17.04 -0.69 1.18
C GLU A 131 -18.49 -0.80 1.64
N LYS A 132 -18.70 -1.08 2.92
CA LYS A 132 -20.05 -1.25 3.49
C LYS A 132 -20.86 -2.32 2.73
N ASP A 133 -21.93 -1.90 2.08
CA ASP A 133 -22.84 -2.73 1.28
C ASP A 133 -22.60 -2.52 -0.23
N PHE A 134 -21.42 -2.02 -0.59
CA PHE A 134 -21.00 -1.80 -1.96
C PHE A 134 -19.82 -2.67 -2.35
N ILE A 135 -19.82 -3.07 -3.61
CA ILE A 135 -18.73 -3.75 -4.28
C ILE A 135 -18.15 -2.78 -5.31
N LEU A 136 -16.85 -2.54 -5.21
CA LEU A 136 -16.09 -1.70 -6.12
C LEU A 136 -15.22 -2.57 -7.03
N GLN A 137 -15.40 -2.45 -8.35
CA GLN A 137 -14.63 -3.19 -9.34
C GLN A 137 -13.88 -2.24 -10.28
N ILE A 138 -12.65 -2.63 -10.65
CA ILE A 138 -11.82 -1.90 -11.61
C ILE A 138 -11.56 -2.80 -12.81
N PHE A 139 -12.14 -2.44 -13.96
CA PHE A 139 -12.03 -3.19 -15.21
C PHE A 139 -11.02 -2.56 -16.15
N LEU A 140 -10.13 -3.41 -16.69
CA LEU A 140 -9.11 -3.04 -17.68
C LEU A 140 -8.31 -1.80 -17.28
N LYS A 141 -8.13 -1.57 -15.97
CA LYS A 141 -7.49 -0.38 -15.39
C LYS A 141 -8.13 0.96 -15.81
N ARG A 142 -9.35 0.98 -16.36
CA ARG A 142 -9.93 2.20 -16.95
C ARG A 142 -11.38 2.48 -16.56
N ASN A 143 -12.09 1.45 -16.11
CA ASN A 143 -13.48 1.58 -15.72
C ASN A 143 -13.64 1.22 -14.25
N VAL A 144 -14.31 2.09 -13.50
CA VAL A 144 -14.70 1.86 -12.12
C VAL A 144 -16.20 1.61 -12.10
N ILE A 145 -16.61 0.50 -11.49
CA ILE A 145 -18.02 0.14 -11.34
C ILE A 145 -18.30 -0.03 -9.86
N LEU A 146 -19.33 0.66 -9.36
CA LEU A 146 -19.87 0.42 -8.04
C LEU A 146 -21.17 -0.34 -8.15
N LYS A 147 -21.29 -1.41 -7.39
CA LYS A 147 -22.48 -2.25 -7.31
C LYS A 147 -22.99 -2.35 -5.89
N ASN A 148 -24.27 -2.63 -5.72
CA ASN A 148 -24.78 -3.12 -4.45
C ASN A 148 -24.44 -4.61 -4.27
N MET A 149 -24.78 -5.16 -3.10
CA MET A 149 -24.61 -6.58 -2.80
C MET A 149 -25.49 -7.53 -3.62
N GLU A 150 -26.48 -7.03 -4.37
CA GLU A 150 -27.33 -7.85 -5.26
C GLU A 150 -26.88 -7.74 -6.74
N ASN A 151 -25.66 -7.23 -6.97
CA ASN A 151 -25.03 -7.05 -8.29
C ASN A 151 -25.65 -5.97 -9.19
N ASP A 152 -26.56 -5.13 -8.67
CA ASP A 152 -27.07 -3.98 -9.43
C ASP A 152 -25.97 -2.94 -9.55
N ILE A 153 -25.71 -2.49 -10.78
CA ILE A 153 -24.80 -1.38 -11.04
C ILE A 153 -25.46 -0.09 -10.56
N LEU A 154 -24.86 0.54 -9.55
CA LEU A 154 -25.31 1.83 -9.02
C LEU A 154 -24.82 2.97 -9.91
N TRP A 155 -23.55 2.91 -10.30
CA TRP A 155 -22.96 3.82 -11.27
C TRP A 155 -21.69 3.22 -11.88
N GLN A 156 -21.27 3.82 -12.99
CA GLN A 156 -20.01 3.51 -13.65
C GLN A 156 -19.27 4.77 -14.05
N TYR A 157 -17.95 4.75 -13.87
CA TYR A 157 -17.05 5.79 -14.30
C TYR A 157 -16.03 5.22 -15.27
N SER A 158 -15.87 5.87 -16.43
CA SER A 158 -14.88 5.50 -17.43
C SER A 158 -13.90 6.64 -17.62
N LEU A 159 -12.60 6.33 -17.63
CA LEU A 159 -11.56 7.30 -17.98
C LEU A 159 -11.74 7.85 -19.41
N ASP A 160 -12.47 7.16 -20.29
CA ASP A 160 -12.76 7.63 -21.66
C ASP A 160 -13.56 8.94 -21.68
N LYS A 161 -14.27 9.27 -20.59
CA LYS A 161 -14.94 10.57 -20.38
C LYS A 161 -13.95 11.75 -20.46
N LYS A 162 -12.64 11.51 -20.30
CA LYS A 162 -11.58 12.53 -20.42
C LYS A 162 -11.20 12.87 -21.86
N GLY A 163 -11.86 12.27 -22.87
CA GLY A 163 -11.64 12.61 -24.28
C GLY A 163 -10.19 12.39 -24.68
N SER A 164 -9.55 13.39 -25.31
CA SER A 164 -8.15 13.28 -25.74
C SER A 164 -7.17 13.03 -24.60
N MET A 165 -7.46 13.47 -23.37
CA MET A 165 -6.62 13.22 -22.19
C MET A 165 -6.66 11.76 -21.73
N SER A 166 -7.63 10.96 -22.21
CA SER A 166 -7.79 9.56 -21.82
C SER A 166 -6.77 8.63 -22.47
N VAL A 167 -6.09 9.07 -23.53
CA VAL A 167 -5.14 8.24 -24.28
C VAL A 167 -3.98 7.84 -23.37
N GLY A 168 -3.88 6.54 -23.09
CA GLY A 168 -2.85 5.99 -22.20
C GLY A 168 -3.08 6.20 -20.71
N LEU A 169 -4.18 6.84 -20.27
CA LEU A 169 -4.48 7.02 -18.86
C LEU A 169 -4.99 5.72 -18.22
N GLU A 170 -4.39 5.27 -17.13
CA GLU A 170 -4.76 4.03 -16.44
C GLU A 170 -4.82 4.23 -14.93
N ILE A 171 -5.80 3.62 -14.28
CA ILE A 171 -5.85 3.40 -12.84
C ILE A 171 -4.81 2.34 -12.49
N ILE A 172 -3.81 2.75 -11.73
CA ILE A 172 -2.72 1.86 -11.31
C ILE A 172 -2.90 1.36 -9.87
N LYS A 173 -3.72 2.05 -9.06
CA LYS A 173 -3.94 1.70 -7.66
C LYS A 173 -5.25 2.29 -7.13
N PHE A 174 -6.02 1.49 -6.39
CA PHE A 174 -7.03 1.98 -5.46
C PHE A 174 -6.35 2.33 -4.13
N LEU A 175 -6.49 3.57 -3.66
CA LEU A 175 -5.84 4.03 -2.43
C LEU A 175 -6.67 3.80 -1.17
N GLY A 176 -7.99 3.72 -1.32
CA GLY A 176 -8.93 3.69 -0.21
C GLY A 176 -9.98 4.78 -0.32
N ILE A 177 -10.72 4.96 0.77
CA ILE A 177 -11.87 5.86 0.85
C ILE A 177 -11.65 6.82 2.01
N TYR A 178 -11.84 8.11 1.75
CA TYR A 178 -11.82 9.14 2.78
C TYR A 178 -13.14 9.91 2.76
N LYS A 179 -13.89 9.85 3.87
CA LYS A 179 -15.29 10.32 3.93
C LYS A 179 -16.13 9.62 2.86
N ASN A 180 -16.56 10.36 1.83
CA ASN A 180 -17.36 9.85 0.71
C ASN A 180 -16.53 9.74 -0.59
N ASN A 181 -15.22 9.97 -0.53
CA ASN A 181 -14.36 10.05 -1.70
C ASN A 181 -13.59 8.74 -1.89
N ILE A 182 -13.80 8.08 -3.03
CA ILE A 182 -13.00 6.95 -3.50
C ILE A 182 -11.78 7.49 -4.23
N CYS A 183 -10.58 7.15 -3.75
CA CYS A 183 -9.33 7.70 -4.26
C CYS A 183 -8.56 6.68 -5.10
N PHE A 184 -8.16 7.08 -6.30
CA PHE A 184 -7.37 6.28 -7.22
C PHE A 184 -6.09 7.02 -7.63
N VAL A 185 -5.00 6.26 -7.73
CA VAL A 185 -3.80 6.70 -8.44
C VAL A 185 -3.95 6.33 -9.90
N LEU A 186 -3.70 7.31 -10.76
CA LEU A 186 -3.53 7.12 -12.18
C LEU A 186 -2.05 7.11 -12.51
N ASN A 187 -1.67 6.47 -13.61
CA ASN A 187 -0.30 6.56 -14.13
C ASN A 187 0.15 8.00 -14.44
N ASN A 188 -0.78 8.96 -14.51
CA ASN A 188 -0.51 10.38 -14.65
C ASN A 188 -1.46 11.25 -13.81
N GLY A 189 -1.60 10.96 -12.52
CA GLY A 189 -2.34 11.85 -11.60
C GLY A 189 -3.18 11.11 -10.55
N LEU A 190 -4.19 11.81 -10.04
CA LEU A 190 -5.18 11.27 -9.10
C LEU A 190 -6.58 11.44 -9.67
N LEU A 191 -7.42 10.43 -9.43
CA LEU A 191 -8.86 10.51 -9.63
C LEU A 191 -9.56 10.30 -8.29
N VAL A 192 -10.50 11.19 -7.99
CA VAL A 192 -11.33 11.13 -6.80
C VAL A 192 -12.79 11.16 -7.23
N LEU A 193 -13.52 10.10 -6.89
CA LEU A 193 -14.95 9.97 -7.20
C LEU A 193 -15.76 10.04 -5.92
N ASP A 194 -16.92 10.68 -5.96
CA ASP A 194 -17.91 10.52 -4.89
C ASP A 194 -18.51 9.11 -4.93
N ILE A 195 -18.53 8.42 -3.80
CA ILE A 195 -19.00 7.03 -3.72
C ILE A 195 -20.50 6.88 -4.02
N TYR A 196 -21.32 7.91 -3.76
CA TYR A 196 -22.76 7.80 -3.92
C TYR A 196 -23.21 8.12 -5.34
N SER A 197 -22.63 9.14 -5.97
CA SER A 197 -23.00 9.56 -7.32
C SER A 197 -22.12 8.97 -8.43
N GLY A 198 -20.88 8.58 -8.11
CA GLY A 198 -19.86 8.24 -9.11
C GLY A 198 -19.35 9.45 -9.90
N GLU A 199 -19.73 10.66 -9.50
CA GLU A 199 -19.26 11.90 -10.11
C GLU A 199 -17.82 12.20 -9.69
N GLU A 200 -17.09 12.87 -10.58
CA GLU A 200 -15.74 13.31 -10.29
C GLU A 200 -15.76 14.45 -9.28
N ALA A 201 -15.30 14.16 -8.07
CA ALA A 201 -15.02 15.18 -7.08
C ALA A 201 -13.74 15.94 -7.44
N HIS A 202 -12.69 15.19 -7.82
CA HIS A 202 -11.42 15.78 -8.24
C HIS A 202 -10.71 14.95 -9.30
N PHE A 203 -10.06 15.64 -10.24
CA PHE A 203 -9.07 15.07 -11.13
C PHE A 203 -7.82 15.95 -11.10
N ILE A 204 -6.71 15.37 -10.68
CA ILE A 204 -5.47 16.10 -10.43
C ILE A 204 -4.36 15.52 -11.30
N SER A 205 -4.05 16.20 -12.40
CA SER A 205 -2.97 15.83 -13.32
C SER A 205 -1.81 16.83 -13.33
N ASN A 206 -1.88 17.86 -12.49
CA ASN A 206 -0.92 18.97 -12.48
C ASN A 206 -0.37 19.20 -11.07
N GLY A 207 0.90 19.58 -10.99
CA GLY A 207 1.53 20.00 -9.75
C GLY A 207 1.88 21.48 -9.72
N LYS A 208 2.15 22.00 -8.52
CA LYS A 208 2.71 23.33 -8.29
C LYS A 208 3.86 23.24 -7.30
N ILE A 209 5.03 23.71 -7.70
CA ILE A 209 6.19 23.81 -6.81
C ILE A 209 5.94 24.97 -5.85
N LEU A 210 5.80 24.65 -4.55
CA LEU A 210 5.67 25.65 -3.49
C LEU A 210 7.01 25.98 -2.85
N LYS A 211 7.99 25.07 -2.97
CA LYS A 211 9.33 25.23 -2.40
C LYS A 211 10.40 24.61 -3.29
N GLY A 212 11.44 25.40 -3.58
CA GLY A 212 12.54 25.03 -4.47
C GLY A 212 12.23 25.32 -5.94
N ASN A 213 13.10 24.85 -6.82
CA ASN A 213 12.99 25.01 -8.28
C ASN A 213 12.84 23.64 -8.94
N ALA A 214 12.19 23.60 -10.11
CA ALA A 214 12.16 22.40 -10.94
C ALA A 214 13.59 22.00 -11.37
N PHE A 215 13.85 20.70 -11.55
CA PHE A 215 15.14 20.23 -12.13
C PHE A 215 15.10 20.18 -13.66
N GLN A 216 13.89 20.17 -14.24
CA GLN A 216 13.60 20.34 -15.67
C GLN A 216 12.46 21.35 -15.77
N GLU A 217 12.40 22.14 -16.84
CA GLU A 217 11.59 23.37 -16.93
C GLU A 217 10.12 23.22 -16.51
N ASP A 218 9.55 22.01 -16.56
CA ASP A 218 8.15 21.74 -16.18
C ASP A 218 7.94 20.59 -15.17
N PHE A 219 9.01 19.96 -14.67
CA PHE A 219 8.83 18.80 -13.79
C PHE A 219 8.33 19.20 -12.41
N LYS A 220 7.09 18.79 -12.12
CA LYS A 220 6.40 19.05 -10.85
C LYS A 220 6.29 17.80 -9.97
N GLY A 221 6.76 16.65 -10.43
CA GLY A 221 6.46 15.34 -9.83
C GLY A 221 5.20 14.72 -10.42
N PHE A 222 4.97 13.43 -10.14
CA PHE A 222 3.71 12.73 -10.40
C PHE A 222 3.49 11.68 -9.31
N PHE A 223 2.23 11.31 -9.07
CA PHE A 223 1.89 10.25 -8.12
C PHE A 223 2.17 8.87 -8.73
N GLY A 224 3.00 8.07 -8.05
CA GLY A 224 3.35 6.70 -8.45
C GLY A 224 2.62 5.63 -7.63
N TYR A 225 3.01 4.36 -7.83
CA TYR A 225 2.43 3.22 -7.12
C TYR A 225 2.64 3.31 -5.59
N ASP A 226 3.75 3.90 -5.14
CA ASP A 226 4.08 4.15 -3.72
C ASP A 226 3.32 5.35 -3.13
N THR A 227 2.27 5.82 -3.80
CA THR A 227 1.38 6.84 -3.24
C THR A 227 0.62 6.27 -2.05
N VAL A 228 0.51 7.09 -1.00
CA VAL A 228 -0.11 6.77 0.27
C VAL A 228 -1.30 7.70 0.51
N LEU A 229 -2.37 7.15 1.06
CA LEU A 229 -3.47 7.91 1.65
C LEU A 229 -3.35 7.86 3.17
N ASP A 230 -3.04 9.00 3.79
CA ASP A 230 -3.23 9.20 5.23
C ASP A 230 -4.72 9.51 5.47
N ILE A 231 -5.47 8.45 5.75
CA ILE A 231 -6.92 8.52 5.97
C ILE A 231 -7.30 9.38 7.18
N SER A 232 -6.41 9.49 8.18
CA SER A 232 -6.68 10.27 9.40
C SER A 232 -6.71 11.78 9.13
N LYS A 233 -5.94 12.23 8.13
CA LYS A 233 -5.82 13.65 7.75
C LYS A 233 -6.49 13.97 6.41
N GLY A 234 -6.84 12.96 5.62
CA GLY A 234 -7.30 13.16 4.25
C GLY A 234 -6.20 13.68 3.33
N ILE A 235 -4.96 13.24 3.57
CA ILE A 235 -3.79 13.68 2.82
C ILE A 235 -3.30 12.53 1.93
N ILE A 236 -3.24 12.77 0.63
CA ILE A 236 -2.57 11.88 -0.32
C ILE A 236 -1.16 12.40 -0.54
N PHE A 237 -0.15 11.55 -0.41
CA PHE A 237 1.23 11.96 -0.63
C PHE A 237 2.06 10.89 -1.30
N ASN A 238 3.15 11.33 -1.94
CA ASN A 238 4.13 10.47 -2.57
C ASN A 238 5.51 11.15 -2.58
N LEU A 239 6.55 10.35 -2.78
CA LEU A 239 7.91 10.80 -2.99
C LEU A 239 8.30 10.51 -4.43
N ASN A 240 8.87 11.50 -5.09
CA ASN A 240 9.27 11.36 -6.47
C ASN A 240 10.57 12.11 -6.70
N LEU A 241 11.66 11.36 -6.82
CA LEU A 241 13.02 11.85 -6.98
C LEU A 241 13.36 12.88 -5.88
N TYR A 242 13.34 14.17 -6.23
CA TYR A 242 13.75 15.28 -5.38
C TYR A 242 12.58 15.94 -4.65
N PHE A 243 11.36 15.41 -4.79
CA PHE A 243 10.14 16.07 -4.36
C PHE A 243 9.31 15.23 -3.40
N TYR A 244 8.75 15.92 -2.41
CA TYR A 244 7.58 15.48 -1.68
C TYR A 244 6.34 16.08 -2.33
N LEU A 245 5.40 15.22 -2.67
CA LEU A 245 4.14 15.57 -3.32
C LEU A 245 3.02 15.38 -2.32
N GLU A 246 2.11 16.35 -2.25
CA GLU A 246 1.00 16.32 -1.31
C GLU A 246 -0.27 16.89 -1.93
N TYR A 247 -1.38 16.19 -1.74
CA TYR A 247 -2.72 16.65 -2.05
C TYR A 247 -3.62 16.51 -0.82
N ASP A 248 -4.31 17.60 -0.47
CA ASP A 248 -5.30 17.63 0.60
C ASP A 248 -6.69 17.44 0.00
N LEU A 249 -7.32 16.32 0.34
CA LEU A 249 -8.67 15.94 -0.09
C LEU A 249 -9.77 16.87 0.45
N ASN A 250 -9.45 17.72 1.42
CA ASN A 250 -10.37 18.76 1.91
C ASN A 250 -10.20 20.09 1.16
N SER A 251 -9.25 20.19 0.23
CA SER A 251 -9.01 21.40 -0.55
C SER A 251 -9.72 21.35 -1.91
N ASN A 252 -10.11 22.52 -2.41
CA ASN A 252 -10.71 22.66 -3.75
C ASN A 252 -9.64 22.87 -4.85
N LYS A 253 -8.38 22.53 -4.59
CA LYS A 253 -7.30 22.69 -5.57
C LYS A 253 -7.42 21.62 -6.66
N ASN A 254 -7.15 22.01 -7.89
CA ASN A 254 -6.99 21.12 -9.05
C ASN A 254 -5.51 20.80 -9.36
N TYR A 255 -4.64 21.00 -8.36
CA TYR A 255 -3.22 20.67 -8.43
C TYR A 255 -2.73 20.14 -7.08
N PHE A 256 -1.70 19.31 -7.10
CA PHE A 256 -0.96 18.92 -5.90
C PHE A 256 0.20 19.89 -5.62
N ASN A 257 0.58 19.99 -4.35
CA ASN A 257 1.72 20.78 -3.93
C ASN A 257 2.99 19.93 -4.04
N SER A 258 4.08 20.53 -4.52
CA SER A 258 5.38 19.88 -4.63
C SER A 258 6.43 20.67 -3.84
N TYR A 259 7.21 19.97 -3.02
CA TYR A 259 8.24 20.55 -2.16
C TYR A 259 9.57 19.87 -2.45
N ARG A 260 10.55 20.62 -2.96
CA ARG A 260 11.88 20.06 -3.23
C ARG A 260 12.68 19.94 -1.94
N PHE A 261 13.32 18.79 -1.73
CA PHE A 261 14.31 18.55 -0.67
C PHE A 261 15.60 19.30 -1.03
N LYS A 262 15.65 20.60 -0.80
CA LYS A 262 16.78 21.45 -1.20
C LYS A 262 18.06 21.02 -0.46
N ASN A 263 19.12 20.68 -1.19
CA ASN A 263 20.49 20.76 -0.70
C ASN A 263 21.20 21.85 -1.50
N GLU A 264 21.26 23.06 -0.95
CA GLU A 264 21.96 24.20 -1.58
C GLU A 264 23.48 24.17 -1.31
N LYS A 265 23.97 23.16 -0.56
CA LYS A 265 25.35 23.09 -0.06
C LYS A 265 26.03 21.71 -0.15
N ASN A 266 25.33 20.67 -0.63
CA ASN A 266 25.88 19.31 -0.70
C ASN A 266 25.69 18.71 -2.10
N ASP A 267 26.76 18.13 -2.64
CA ASP A 267 26.81 17.50 -3.97
C ASP A 267 26.06 16.16 -4.07
N SER A 268 25.55 15.60 -2.97
CA SER A 268 24.73 14.39 -2.98
C SER A 268 23.24 14.73 -2.97
N VAL A 269 22.63 14.75 -4.16
CA VAL A 269 21.20 14.98 -4.30
C VAL A 269 20.45 13.72 -3.84
N LEU A 270 19.69 13.81 -2.74
CA LEU A 270 18.83 12.72 -2.28
C LEU A 270 17.68 12.51 -3.26
N CYS A 271 17.50 11.28 -3.72
CA CYS A 271 16.51 10.85 -4.69
C CYS A 271 15.54 9.86 -4.05
N LEU A 272 14.57 10.36 -3.29
CA LEU A 272 13.63 9.54 -2.54
C LEU A 272 12.45 9.16 -3.43
N ASN A 273 12.24 7.86 -3.61
CA ASN A 273 11.16 7.30 -4.44
C ASN A 273 10.19 6.43 -3.65
N ASN A 274 10.66 5.86 -2.53
CA ASN A 274 9.89 4.87 -1.79
C ASN A 274 9.55 5.39 -0.39
N VAL A 275 8.32 5.13 0.04
CA VAL A 275 7.84 5.38 1.41
C VAL A 275 7.95 4.08 2.18
N GLY A 276 8.85 4.01 3.16
CA GLY A 276 8.92 2.86 4.06
C GLY A 276 7.93 2.97 5.23
N GLY A 277 7.44 4.16 5.52
CA GLY A 277 6.40 4.33 6.52
C GLY A 277 6.20 5.78 6.87
N TYR A 278 5.18 6.05 7.68
CA TYR A 278 4.90 7.39 8.15
C TYR A 278 4.20 7.34 9.51
N ASP A 279 4.37 8.41 10.26
CA ASP A 279 3.62 8.70 11.47
C ASP A 279 2.99 10.10 11.36
N ASP A 280 2.48 10.62 12.46
CA ASP A 280 1.84 11.93 12.49
C ASP A 280 2.76 13.08 12.06
N LYS A 281 4.06 12.96 12.35
CA LYS A 281 5.05 14.01 12.21
C LYS A 281 6.03 13.74 11.07
N TYR A 282 6.32 12.47 10.77
CA TYR A 282 7.42 12.08 9.91
C TYR A 282 7.00 11.12 8.80
N ILE A 283 7.70 11.20 7.67
CA ILE A 283 7.73 10.18 6.62
C ILE A 283 9.14 9.60 6.58
N TYR A 284 9.23 8.28 6.58
CA TYR A 284 10.47 7.53 6.51
C TYR A 284 10.58 7.00 5.09
N ALA A 285 11.64 7.41 4.42
CA ALA A 285 11.80 7.26 2.99
C ALA A 285 13.13 6.61 2.65
N PHE A 286 13.19 5.95 1.51
CA PHE A 286 14.44 5.44 0.97
C PHE A 286 14.48 5.61 -0.54
N GLU A 287 15.70 5.64 -1.08
CA GLU A 287 15.89 5.87 -2.51
C GLU A 287 15.54 4.63 -3.34
N GLY A 288 15.92 3.45 -2.84
CA GLY A 288 15.91 2.20 -3.60
C GLY A 288 16.87 2.27 -4.80
N ARG A 289 16.86 1.24 -5.67
CA ARG A 289 17.60 1.19 -6.95
C ARG A 289 19.10 1.57 -6.83
N ASP A 290 19.93 0.58 -6.49
CA ASP A 290 21.40 0.74 -6.36
C ASP A 290 21.85 1.79 -5.33
N SER A 291 20.95 2.18 -4.42
CA SER A 291 21.22 3.09 -3.31
C SER A 291 20.80 2.49 -1.98
N ASN A 292 21.68 2.63 -0.99
CA ASN A 292 21.47 2.24 0.40
C ASN A 292 21.09 3.44 1.29
N ARG A 293 20.65 4.54 0.66
CA ARG A 293 20.32 5.80 1.34
C ARG A 293 18.87 5.84 1.75
N PHE A 294 18.63 6.39 2.93
CA PHE A 294 17.31 6.61 3.49
C PHE A 294 17.26 7.91 4.29
N ALA A 295 16.06 8.42 4.51
CA ALA A 295 15.83 9.74 5.05
C ALA A 295 14.54 9.82 5.87
N VAL A 296 14.50 10.85 6.71
CA VAL A 296 13.32 11.23 7.48
C VAL A 296 12.88 12.62 7.03
N LEU A 297 11.64 12.69 6.56
CA LEU A 297 10.98 13.91 6.16
C LEU A 297 10.07 14.42 7.28
N ASP A 298 10.17 15.70 7.62
CA ASP A 298 9.21 16.37 8.50
C ASP A 298 7.99 16.81 7.68
N ARG A 299 6.82 16.29 8.06
CA ARG A 299 5.55 16.51 7.36
C ARG A 299 5.05 17.93 7.48
N GLU A 300 5.39 18.66 8.55
CA GLU A 300 4.96 20.04 8.74
C GLU A 300 5.89 21.00 7.98
N LYS A 301 7.20 20.82 8.14
CA LYS A 301 8.23 21.65 7.51
C LYS A 301 8.40 21.40 6.02
N LYS A 302 7.92 20.24 5.55
CA LYS A 302 8.04 19.77 4.16
C LYS A 302 9.51 19.68 3.73
N GLU A 303 10.35 19.14 4.61
CA GLU A 303 11.82 19.09 4.46
C GLU A 303 12.38 17.75 4.93
N VAL A 304 13.48 17.32 4.30
CA VAL A 304 14.32 16.27 4.87
C VAL A 304 15.07 16.86 6.06
N ILE A 305 14.83 16.31 7.24
CA ILE A 305 15.48 16.75 8.48
C ILE A 305 16.65 15.87 8.88
N TRP A 306 16.75 14.68 8.28
CA TRP A 306 17.84 13.74 8.52
C TRP A 306 17.92 12.73 7.36
N SER A 307 19.14 12.34 7.00
CA SER A 307 19.42 11.28 6.03
C SER A 307 20.66 10.53 6.43
N SER A 308 20.73 9.26 6.07
CA SER A 308 21.90 8.41 6.28
C SER A 308 22.02 7.37 5.18
N GLU A 309 23.20 6.78 5.11
CA GLU A 309 23.49 5.59 4.32
C GLU A 309 23.71 4.43 5.29
N LEU A 310 23.46 3.20 4.84
CA LEU A 310 23.81 2.01 5.62
C LEU A 310 25.32 1.78 5.54
N LEU A 311 26.06 2.14 6.59
CA LEU A 311 27.51 1.95 6.66
C LEU A 311 27.85 0.66 7.42
N GLN A 312 28.51 -0.33 6.78
CA GLN A 312 29.32 -1.33 7.50
C GLN A 312 30.38 -2.05 6.65
N LYS A 313 31.44 -2.50 7.35
CA LYS A 313 32.67 -3.16 6.86
C LYS A 313 32.38 -4.47 6.10
N GLY A 314 32.98 -4.63 4.93
CA GLY A 314 32.89 -5.85 4.11
C GLY A 314 31.94 -5.70 2.93
N ASN A 315 31.67 -6.80 2.21
CA ASN A 315 30.91 -6.79 0.95
C ASN A 315 29.58 -6.01 1.07
N GLU A 316 29.65 -4.81 0.50
CA GLU A 316 28.66 -3.99 -0.19
C GLU A 316 27.19 -4.40 0.03
N ILE A 317 26.53 -3.67 0.94
CA ILE A 317 25.08 -3.45 0.79
C ILE A 317 24.92 -2.60 -0.46
N SER A 318 24.43 -3.19 -1.54
CA SER A 318 24.24 -2.47 -2.80
C SER A 318 23.05 -1.52 -2.70
N TYR A 319 21.92 -1.96 -2.12
CA TYR A 319 20.73 -1.13 -1.99
C TYR A 319 19.69 -1.65 -0.99
N ILE A 320 18.74 -0.79 -0.64
CA ILE A 320 17.54 -1.13 0.13
C ILE A 320 16.48 -1.71 -0.81
N ILE A 321 15.98 -2.91 -0.51
CA ILE A 321 14.85 -3.56 -1.20
C ILE A 321 13.53 -3.03 -0.63
N ASP A 322 13.38 -3.08 0.68
CA ASP A 322 12.19 -2.62 1.39
C ASP A 322 12.56 -2.04 2.76
N MET A 323 11.73 -1.12 3.25
CA MET A 323 11.89 -0.51 4.57
C MET A 323 10.52 -0.37 5.21
N GLN A 324 10.41 -0.72 6.50
CA GLN A 324 9.20 -0.49 7.27
C GLN A 324 9.53 0.12 8.63
N ILE A 325 8.55 0.77 9.25
CA ILE A 325 8.68 1.31 10.60
C ILE A 325 7.64 0.69 11.51
N SER A 326 8.02 0.42 12.76
CA SER A 326 7.09 0.02 13.80
C SER A 326 7.65 0.44 15.16
N GLY A 327 6.78 1.01 16.01
CA GLY A 327 7.22 1.57 17.29
C GLY A 327 8.39 2.52 17.11
N ASN A 328 9.51 2.25 17.80
CA ASN A 328 10.76 3.02 17.70
C ASN A 328 11.79 2.41 16.75
N ASN A 329 11.43 1.42 15.95
CA ASN A 329 12.35 0.69 15.10
C ASN A 329 12.15 1.01 13.62
N ILE A 330 13.26 0.97 12.89
CA ILE A 330 13.32 0.98 11.43
C ILE A 330 13.82 -0.39 10.99
N TYR A 331 13.06 -1.04 10.13
CA TYR A 331 13.32 -2.37 9.60
C TYR A 331 13.71 -2.21 8.13
N ILE A 332 14.84 -2.78 7.73
CA ILE A 332 15.37 -2.63 6.37
C ILE A 332 15.73 -4.00 5.83
N LEU A 333 15.11 -4.38 4.71
CA LEU A 333 15.55 -5.50 3.89
C LEU A 333 16.53 -4.97 2.84
N ASP A 334 17.75 -5.50 2.86
CA ASP A 334 18.79 -5.11 1.92
C ASP A 334 18.98 -6.11 0.77
N SER A 335 19.78 -5.73 -0.22
CA SER A 335 20.08 -6.54 -1.42
C SER A 335 20.88 -7.82 -1.16
N ASN A 336 21.25 -8.11 0.09
CA ASN A 336 21.89 -9.37 0.51
C ASN A 336 20.89 -10.27 1.25
N ASP A 337 19.59 -10.11 0.98
CA ASP A 337 18.47 -10.83 1.61
C ASP A 337 18.54 -10.77 3.14
N THR A 338 19.05 -9.65 3.68
CA THR A 338 19.24 -9.46 5.11
C THR A 338 18.28 -8.39 5.63
N LEU A 339 17.40 -8.80 6.55
CA LEU A 339 16.55 -7.89 7.32
C LEU A 339 17.33 -7.37 8.53
N ARG A 340 17.48 -6.04 8.62
CA ARG A 340 18.21 -5.34 9.69
C ARG A 340 17.28 -4.45 10.49
N ILE A 341 17.48 -4.41 11.80
CA ILE A 341 16.61 -3.67 12.74
C ILE A 341 17.42 -2.58 13.43
N PHE A 342 17.01 -1.34 13.23
CA PHE A 342 17.64 -0.16 13.81
C PHE A 342 16.74 0.51 14.83
N GLU A 343 17.26 0.75 16.03
CA GLU A 343 16.55 1.53 17.05
C GLU A 343 16.73 3.04 16.80
N ARG A 344 15.63 3.80 16.84
CA ARG A 344 15.62 5.25 16.77
C ARG A 344 15.88 5.83 18.16
N ARG A 345 17.07 6.35 18.42
CA ARG A 345 17.32 7.17 19.60
C ARG A 345 16.75 8.58 19.39
N VAL A 346 15.74 8.93 20.18
CA VAL A 346 15.16 10.29 20.29
C VAL A 346 16.17 11.23 20.93
#